data_AF-A0A9P3GV21-F1
#
_entry.id   AF-A0A9P3GV21-F1
#
_cell.length_a   1.000
_cell.length_b   1.000
_cell.length_c   1.000
_cell.angle_alpha   90.00
_cell.angle_beta   90.00
_cell.angle_gamma   90.00
#
_symmetry.space_group_name_H-M   'P 1'
#
loop_
_entity.id
_entity.type
_entity.pdbx_description
1 polymer ?
#
loop_
_entity_poly.entity_id
_entity_poly.type
_entity_poly.pdbx_seq_one_letter_code
_entity_poly.pdbx_strand_id
1 'polypeptide(L)'
;MSLLDLPNELLLAIKAHIAPTDLLTHVCFLQLCARTHACYEGAAAARGFWRALVRANGLGLNDFERDGERTWRRVGVKCAEHAWTCVDDACGVARLEENRKLIQEAAEQWPEWDCGEAVTPREAYNARGRVKASSLFGRLSFNSNFPHPLCEELQLSKQIKQCAFIRKDDLPGWSRADLLKKHPIALRSFAAFPFLTSFYVLSDQVSLLSHMQPENKLGITIHDYLTALAEILGKRMSSNQLDEFLEPMDDLPDGRKDLFPQTWAHRDILVVASKVGSWFQLMNWTGIDMIDRCEERGPCFVMRFDYKKLPEDVREHVDMYEDARPCTVVDDVPMP
;
A
#
# COMPACT_ATOMS: atom_id res chain seq x y z
N MET A 1 29.55 -12.72 -33.90
CA MET A 1 28.20 -13.32 -33.92
C MET A 1 27.38 -12.59 -32.88
N SER A 2 26.34 -11.87 -33.29
CA SER A 2 25.47 -11.15 -32.37
C SER A 2 24.53 -12.14 -31.66
N LEU A 3 24.08 -11.79 -30.46
CA LEU A 3 22.99 -12.51 -29.77
C LEU A 3 21.73 -12.61 -30.66
N LEU A 4 21.54 -11.63 -31.54
CA LEU A 4 20.43 -11.55 -32.50
C LEU A 4 20.52 -12.57 -33.64
N ASP A 5 21.71 -13.15 -33.87
CA ASP A 5 21.97 -14.12 -34.94
C ASP A 5 21.73 -15.58 -34.49
N LEU A 6 21.49 -15.81 -33.19
CA LEU A 6 21.31 -17.16 -32.66
C LEU A 6 19.99 -17.77 -33.16
N PRO A 7 19.92 -19.09 -33.46
CA PRO A 7 18.65 -19.79 -33.73
C PRO A 7 17.62 -19.71 -32.59
N ASN A 8 16.33 -19.89 -32.89
CA ASN A 8 15.25 -19.77 -31.90
C ASN A 8 15.40 -20.78 -30.75
N GLU A 9 15.95 -21.95 -31.04
CA GLU A 9 16.25 -23.01 -30.07
C GLU A 9 17.25 -22.53 -29.01
N LEU A 10 18.28 -21.78 -29.44
CA LEU A 10 19.25 -21.21 -28.51
C LEU A 10 18.64 -20.05 -27.70
N LEU A 11 17.77 -19.23 -28.31
CA LEU A 11 17.05 -18.18 -27.57
C LEU A 11 16.12 -18.78 -26.51
N LEU A 12 15.43 -19.88 -26.81
CA LEU A 12 14.62 -20.62 -25.84
C LEU A 12 15.48 -21.26 -24.75
N ALA A 13 16.64 -21.81 -25.11
CA ALA A 13 17.60 -22.34 -24.14
C ALA A 13 18.11 -21.25 -23.19
N ILE A 14 18.44 -20.05 -23.70
CA ILE A 14 18.82 -18.90 -22.88
C ILE A 14 17.69 -18.52 -21.93
N LYS A 15 16.46 -18.38 -22.45
CA LYS A 15 15.28 -18.08 -21.62
C LYS A 15 15.10 -19.11 -20.50
N ALA A 16 15.30 -20.40 -20.78
CA ALA A 16 15.17 -21.47 -19.80
C ALA A 16 16.25 -21.45 -18.70
N HIS A 17 17.37 -20.76 -18.92
CA HIS A 17 18.41 -20.54 -17.90
C HIS A 17 18.19 -19.27 -17.07
N ILE A 18 17.27 -18.39 -17.46
CA ILE A 18 16.86 -17.27 -16.61
C ILE A 18 16.05 -17.84 -15.45
N ALA A 19 16.39 -17.45 -14.22
CA ALA A 19 15.66 -17.91 -13.05
C ALA A 19 14.17 -17.54 -13.16
N PRO A 20 13.23 -18.45 -12.86
CA PRO A 20 11.80 -18.23 -13.07
C PRO A 20 11.20 -17.12 -12.19
N THR A 21 11.98 -16.60 -11.23
CA THR A 21 11.61 -15.50 -10.33
C THR A 21 12.34 -14.19 -10.68
N ASP A 22 13.23 -14.18 -11.67
CA ASP A 22 14.01 -12.99 -12.05
C ASP A 22 13.25 -12.14 -13.09
N LEU A 23 12.34 -11.30 -12.58
CA LEU A 23 11.51 -10.42 -13.40
C LEU A 23 12.34 -9.49 -14.29
N LEU A 24 13.46 -8.94 -13.78
CA LEU A 24 14.25 -7.94 -14.49
C LEU A 24 14.95 -8.58 -15.69
N THR A 25 15.57 -9.74 -15.51
CA THR A 25 16.23 -10.45 -16.61
C THR A 25 15.23 -10.96 -17.63
N HIS A 26 14.05 -11.42 -17.20
CA HIS A 26 12.98 -11.82 -18.11
C HIS A 26 12.47 -10.66 -18.98
N VAL A 27 12.23 -9.48 -18.38
CA VAL A 27 11.79 -8.28 -19.12
C VAL A 27 12.90 -7.74 -20.03
N CYS A 28 14.14 -7.71 -19.57
CA CYS A 28 15.29 -7.34 -20.40
C CYS A 28 15.36 -8.26 -21.63
N PHE A 29 15.32 -9.58 -21.44
CA PHE A 29 15.33 -10.56 -22.53
C PHE A 29 14.15 -10.37 -23.48
N LEU A 30 12.94 -10.16 -22.94
CA LEU A 30 11.73 -9.87 -23.73
C LEU A 30 11.90 -8.66 -24.66
N GLN A 31 12.59 -7.61 -24.20
CA GLN A 31 12.71 -6.32 -24.89
C GLN A 31 13.88 -6.26 -25.89
N LEU A 32 14.76 -7.27 -25.96
CA LEU A 32 15.92 -7.25 -26.86
C LEU A 32 15.56 -7.17 -28.35
N CYS A 33 14.64 -8.00 -28.82
CA CYS A 33 14.16 -7.98 -30.22
C CYS A 33 12.84 -8.75 -30.40
N ALA A 34 12.24 -8.66 -31.59
CA ALA A 34 11.00 -9.37 -31.91
C ALA A 34 11.10 -10.90 -31.73
N ARG A 35 12.29 -11.48 -31.89
CA ARG A 35 12.51 -12.93 -31.74
C ARG A 35 12.48 -13.38 -30.29
N THR A 36 13.11 -12.62 -29.39
CA THR A 36 13.06 -12.91 -27.94
C THR A 36 11.67 -12.61 -27.37
N HIS A 37 10.98 -11.62 -27.91
CA HIS A 37 9.57 -11.37 -27.64
C HIS A 37 8.70 -12.60 -27.94
N ALA A 38 8.88 -13.21 -29.12
CA ALA A 38 8.16 -14.41 -29.54
C ALA A 38 8.38 -15.61 -28.60
N CYS A 39 9.51 -15.68 -27.88
CA CYS A 39 9.75 -16.72 -26.87
C CYS A 39 8.77 -16.69 -25.68
N TYR A 40 7.99 -15.61 -25.54
CA TYR A 40 6.93 -15.47 -24.53
C TYR A 40 5.51 -15.50 -25.12
N GLU A 41 5.35 -15.54 -26.45
CA GLU A 41 4.05 -15.43 -27.13
C GLU A 41 3.51 -16.76 -27.69
N GLY A 42 4.14 -17.90 -27.37
CA GLY A 42 3.76 -19.23 -27.88
C GLY A 42 3.35 -20.24 -26.81
N ALA A 43 2.32 -21.04 -27.12
CA ALA A 43 1.85 -22.27 -26.45
C ALA A 43 1.29 -22.15 -25.01
N ALA A 44 0.71 -23.27 -24.53
CA ALA A 44 0.11 -23.43 -23.20
C ALA A 44 1.06 -23.05 -22.04
N ALA A 45 2.37 -23.11 -22.25
CA ALA A 45 3.40 -22.68 -21.31
C ALA A 45 3.44 -21.16 -21.07
N ALA A 46 2.84 -20.35 -21.93
CA ALA A 46 2.66 -18.92 -21.70
C ALA A 46 1.48 -18.62 -20.78
N ARG A 47 0.52 -19.54 -20.59
CA ARG A 47 -0.61 -19.30 -19.69
C ARG A 47 -0.15 -19.32 -18.25
N GLY A 48 -0.28 -18.20 -17.56
CA GLY A 48 0.11 -18.07 -16.17
C GLY A 48 1.59 -17.79 -15.96
N PHE A 49 2.43 -17.75 -17.00
CA PHE A 49 3.85 -17.44 -16.85
C PHE A 49 4.04 -16.06 -16.23
N TRP A 50 3.41 -15.03 -16.79
CA TRP A 50 3.55 -13.67 -16.26
C TRP A 50 2.88 -13.53 -14.89
N ARG A 51 1.77 -14.23 -14.66
CA ARG A 51 1.15 -14.28 -13.32
C ARG A 51 2.13 -14.85 -12.28
N ALA A 52 2.71 -16.01 -12.56
CA ALA A 52 3.66 -16.67 -11.66
C ALA A 52 4.91 -15.81 -11.44
N LEU A 53 5.50 -15.27 -12.52
CA LEU A 53 6.69 -14.42 -12.44
C LEU A 53 6.44 -13.14 -11.62
N VAL A 54 5.33 -12.44 -11.88
CA VAL A 54 4.98 -11.20 -11.18
C VAL A 54 4.66 -11.49 -9.71
N ARG A 55 3.89 -12.55 -9.43
CA ARG A 55 3.61 -12.99 -8.05
C ARG A 55 4.87 -13.40 -7.31
N ALA A 56 5.79 -14.11 -7.94
CA ALA A 56 7.06 -14.48 -7.33
C ALA A 56 7.91 -13.27 -6.92
N ASN A 57 7.66 -12.08 -7.49
CA ASN A 57 8.29 -10.82 -7.10
C ASN A 57 7.43 -9.97 -6.14
N GLY A 58 6.40 -10.58 -5.54
CA GLY A 58 5.49 -10.00 -4.56
C GLY A 58 4.62 -8.88 -5.11
N LEU A 59 4.30 -8.95 -6.40
CA LEU A 59 3.46 -7.98 -7.07
C LEU A 59 2.09 -8.59 -7.40
N GLY A 60 1.03 -7.81 -7.17
CA GLY A 60 -0.34 -8.15 -7.50
C GLY A 60 -0.95 -7.22 -8.56
N LEU A 61 -2.16 -7.58 -8.98
CA LEU A 61 -3.07 -6.68 -9.71
C LEU A 61 -3.93 -5.93 -8.69
N ASN A 62 -4.21 -4.66 -8.96
CA ASN A 62 -5.20 -3.92 -8.18
C ASN A 62 -6.62 -4.41 -8.49
N ASP A 63 -7.55 -4.13 -7.58
CA ASP A 63 -9.00 -4.38 -7.69
C ASP A 63 -9.65 -3.93 -9.03
N PHE A 64 -9.14 -2.88 -9.68
CA PHE A 64 -9.63 -2.39 -10.97
C PHE A 64 -9.04 -3.11 -12.21
N GLU A 65 -8.00 -3.93 -12.05
CA GLU A 65 -7.32 -4.60 -13.16
C GLU A 65 -7.93 -5.99 -13.41
N ARG A 66 -8.24 -6.29 -14.68
CA ARG A 66 -8.80 -7.60 -15.04
C ARG A 66 -7.70 -8.67 -15.01
N ASP A 67 -7.97 -9.79 -14.35
CA ASP A 67 -7.13 -10.98 -14.39
C ASP A 67 -6.98 -11.47 -15.84
N GLY A 68 -5.74 -11.56 -16.31
CA GLY A 68 -5.45 -12.00 -17.66
C GLY A 68 -3.97 -11.86 -17.99
N GLU A 69 -3.47 -12.76 -18.83
CA GLU A 69 -2.03 -12.86 -19.14
C GLU A 69 -1.45 -11.54 -19.66
N ARG A 70 -2.18 -10.84 -20.54
CA ARG A 70 -1.78 -9.53 -21.07
C ARG A 70 -1.68 -8.48 -19.97
N THR A 71 -2.55 -8.53 -18.96
CA THR A 71 -2.53 -7.60 -17.82
C THR A 71 -1.31 -7.86 -16.96
N TRP A 72 -1.07 -9.12 -16.56
CA TRP A 72 0.10 -9.51 -15.76
C TRP A 72 1.41 -9.15 -16.46
N ARG A 73 1.51 -9.43 -17.76
CA ARG A 73 2.67 -9.03 -18.57
C ARG A 73 2.90 -7.53 -18.56
N ARG A 74 1.85 -6.75 -18.83
CA ARG A 74 1.93 -5.27 -18.83
C ARG A 74 2.39 -4.75 -17.46
N VAL A 75 1.88 -5.32 -16.37
CA VAL A 75 2.29 -4.98 -15.01
C VAL A 75 3.75 -5.34 -14.76
N GLY A 76 4.18 -6.55 -15.10
CA GLY A 76 5.56 -6.99 -14.94
C GLY A 76 6.56 -6.11 -15.68
N VAL A 77 6.29 -5.80 -16.97
CA VAL A 77 7.11 -4.90 -17.78
C VAL A 77 7.18 -3.50 -17.15
N LYS A 78 6.02 -2.91 -16.81
CA LYS A 78 5.98 -1.58 -16.18
C LYS A 78 6.76 -1.51 -14.87
N CYS A 79 6.65 -2.54 -14.03
CA CYS A 79 7.38 -2.60 -12.77
C CYS A 79 8.89 -2.79 -13.00
N ALA A 80 9.31 -3.63 -13.94
CA ALA A 80 10.72 -3.80 -14.27
C ALA A 80 11.37 -2.52 -14.82
N GLU A 81 10.70 -1.83 -15.74
CA GLU A 81 11.16 -0.54 -16.29
C GLU A 81 11.29 0.53 -15.19
N HIS A 82 10.33 0.56 -14.26
CA HIS A 82 10.43 1.44 -13.09
C HIS A 82 11.57 1.04 -12.16
N ALA A 83 11.83 -0.25 -11.99
CA ALA A 83 12.88 -0.73 -11.09
C ALA A 83 14.26 -0.18 -11.47
N TRP A 84 14.57 -0.07 -12.76
CA TRP A 84 15.84 0.46 -13.25
C TRP A 84 16.02 1.97 -13.07
N THR A 85 14.94 2.71 -12.85
CA THR A 85 14.96 4.19 -12.79
C THR A 85 14.61 4.75 -11.42
N CYS A 86 14.00 3.95 -10.54
CA CYS A 86 13.61 4.37 -9.21
C CYS A 86 14.83 4.45 -8.27
N VAL A 87 15.01 5.62 -7.66
CA VAL A 87 16.09 5.89 -6.69
C VAL A 87 15.64 5.76 -5.22
N ASP A 88 14.34 5.56 -4.99
CA ASP A 88 13.78 5.40 -3.65
C ASP A 88 14.05 3.99 -3.12
N ASP A 89 14.60 3.90 -1.91
CA ASP A 89 15.05 2.66 -1.27
C ASP A 89 13.88 1.78 -0.79
N ALA A 90 12.69 2.36 -0.60
CA ALA A 90 11.47 1.61 -0.31
C ALA A 90 10.79 1.09 -1.57
N CYS A 91 11.32 1.38 -2.75
CA CYS A 91 10.77 1.00 -4.05
C CYS A 91 11.88 0.45 -4.96
N GLY A 92 11.66 0.41 -6.27
CA GLY A 92 12.68 -0.02 -7.24
C GLY A 92 13.12 -1.48 -7.09
N VAL A 93 14.41 -1.74 -7.37
CA VAL A 93 15.03 -3.08 -7.28
C VAL A 93 15.02 -3.60 -5.84
N ALA A 94 15.36 -2.75 -4.86
CA ALA A 94 15.44 -3.13 -3.45
C ALA A 94 14.11 -3.70 -2.94
N ARG A 95 12.98 -3.07 -3.33
CA ARG A 95 11.64 -3.58 -2.98
C ARG A 95 11.32 -4.91 -3.65
N LEU A 96 11.72 -5.13 -4.90
CA LEU A 96 11.49 -6.42 -5.58
C LEU A 96 12.28 -7.55 -4.88
N GLU A 97 13.51 -7.28 -4.45
CA GLU A 97 14.34 -8.23 -3.71
C GLU A 97 13.74 -8.56 -2.33
N GLU A 98 13.31 -7.54 -1.59
CA GLU A 98 12.64 -7.74 -0.30
C GLU A 98 11.35 -8.55 -0.46
N ASN A 99 10.52 -8.21 -1.44
CA ASN A 99 9.30 -8.95 -1.73
C ASN A 99 9.57 -10.43 -2.06
N ARG A 100 10.58 -10.72 -2.88
CA ARG A 100 11.01 -12.10 -3.18
C ARG A 100 11.42 -12.84 -1.90
N LYS A 101 12.20 -12.19 -1.03
CA LYS A 101 12.61 -12.76 0.25
C LYS A 101 11.41 -13.06 1.15
N LEU A 102 10.46 -12.14 1.26
CA LEU A 102 9.23 -12.35 2.06
C LEU A 102 8.38 -13.51 1.52
N ILE A 103 8.30 -13.68 0.20
CA ILE A 103 7.63 -14.84 -0.41
C ILE A 103 8.36 -16.14 -0.07
N GLN A 104 9.69 -16.16 -0.19
CA GLN A 104 10.47 -17.35 0.14
C GLN A 104 10.29 -17.73 1.61
N GLU A 105 10.40 -16.77 2.52
CA GLU A 105 10.18 -16.99 3.96
C GLU A 105 8.76 -17.48 4.27
N ALA A 106 7.75 -16.98 3.54
CA ALA A 106 6.38 -17.44 3.66
C ALA A 106 6.22 -18.86 3.09
N ALA A 107 6.80 -19.19 1.94
CA ALA A 107 6.76 -20.54 1.37
C ALA A 107 7.41 -21.58 2.30
N GLU A 108 8.51 -21.21 2.97
CA GLU A 108 9.17 -22.07 3.97
C GLU A 108 8.30 -22.32 5.20
N GLN A 109 7.52 -21.32 5.63
CA GLN A 109 6.59 -21.43 6.77
C GLN A 109 5.25 -22.08 6.39
N TRP A 110 4.91 -22.10 5.10
CA TRP A 110 3.64 -22.56 4.55
C TRP A 110 3.89 -23.55 3.40
N PRO A 111 4.38 -24.77 3.69
CA PRO A 111 4.80 -25.71 2.65
C PRO A 111 3.66 -26.20 1.74
N GLU A 112 2.41 -26.11 2.20
CA GLU A 112 1.21 -26.44 1.41
C GLU A 112 0.68 -25.26 0.58
N TRP A 113 1.24 -24.06 0.76
CA TRP A 113 0.80 -22.87 0.04
C TRP A 113 1.36 -22.85 -1.39
N ASP A 114 0.44 -22.84 -2.37
CA ASP A 114 0.79 -22.49 -3.73
C ASP A 114 1.08 -20.99 -3.82
N CYS A 115 2.35 -20.61 -3.94
CA CYS A 115 2.80 -19.22 -4.15
C CYS A 115 2.18 -18.57 -5.42
N GLY A 116 1.60 -19.39 -6.29
CA GLY A 116 0.81 -18.99 -7.42
C GLY A 116 -0.61 -18.56 -7.08
N GLU A 117 -1.09 -18.65 -5.83
CA GLU A 117 -2.46 -18.32 -5.40
C GLU A 117 -2.54 -17.57 -4.06
N ALA A 118 -3.63 -16.78 -3.91
CA ALA A 118 -3.87 -15.98 -2.72
C ALA A 118 -4.53 -16.82 -1.62
N VAL A 119 -4.16 -16.57 -0.38
CA VAL A 119 -4.64 -17.33 0.78
C VAL A 119 -5.86 -16.64 1.37
N THR A 120 -6.92 -17.38 1.63
CA THR A 120 -8.09 -16.85 2.34
C THR A 120 -7.79 -16.66 3.83
N PRO A 121 -8.46 -15.74 4.54
CA PRO A 121 -8.29 -15.60 6.00
C PRO A 121 -8.46 -16.90 6.78
N ARG A 122 -9.36 -17.77 6.31
CA ARG A 122 -9.66 -19.06 6.94
C ARG A 122 -8.54 -20.07 6.73
N GLU A 123 -8.00 -20.18 5.52
CA GLU A 123 -6.80 -20.99 5.27
C GLU A 123 -5.63 -20.46 6.07
N ALA A 124 -5.50 -19.13 6.15
CA ALA A 124 -4.45 -18.49 6.92
C ALA A 124 -4.52 -18.87 8.41
N TYR A 125 -5.72 -18.80 8.98
CA TYR A 125 -5.98 -19.22 10.35
C TYR A 125 -5.66 -20.71 10.60
N ASN A 126 -6.03 -21.57 9.66
CA ASN A 126 -5.90 -23.03 9.80
C ASN A 126 -4.46 -23.52 9.69
N ALA A 127 -3.67 -22.95 8.79
CA ALA A 127 -2.30 -23.42 8.53
C ALA A 127 -1.33 -23.14 9.69
N ARG A 128 -1.70 -22.28 10.65
CA ARG A 128 -0.88 -21.87 11.81
C ARG A 128 0.47 -21.23 11.44
N GLY A 129 0.74 -20.98 10.16
CA GLY A 129 1.89 -20.19 9.75
C GLY A 129 1.74 -18.73 10.18
N ARG A 130 2.85 -18.01 10.29
CA ARG A 130 2.80 -16.56 10.53
C ARG A 130 2.58 -15.86 9.20
N VAL A 131 1.67 -14.91 9.18
CA VAL A 131 1.58 -13.95 8.08
C VAL A 131 2.51 -12.79 8.46
N LYS A 132 3.16 -12.16 7.47
CA LYS A 132 3.96 -10.95 7.67
C LYS A 132 3.36 -9.78 6.91
N ALA A 133 3.30 -8.62 7.53
CA ALA A 133 2.91 -7.38 6.86
C ALA A 133 4.06 -6.90 5.95
N SER A 134 3.72 -6.19 4.87
CA SER A 134 4.71 -5.49 4.07
C SER A 134 5.40 -4.40 4.92
N SER A 135 6.72 -4.39 4.95
CA SER A 135 7.50 -3.35 5.62
C SER A 135 7.25 -1.95 5.03
N LEU A 136 6.73 -1.89 3.79
CA LEU A 136 6.39 -0.66 3.11
C LEU A 136 5.37 0.18 3.90
N PHE A 137 4.50 -0.44 4.70
CA PHE A 137 3.56 0.31 5.55
C PHE A 137 4.24 1.28 6.51
N GLY A 138 5.40 0.91 7.07
CA GLY A 138 6.20 1.80 7.91
C GLY A 138 6.83 2.97 7.16
N ARG A 139 6.76 2.97 5.82
CA ARG A 139 7.30 4.02 4.94
C ARG A 139 6.24 4.76 4.16
N LEU A 140 4.96 4.50 4.37
CA LEU A 140 3.89 5.22 3.67
C LEU A 140 3.35 6.36 4.55
N SER A 141 2.89 7.42 3.89
CA SER A 141 2.17 8.52 4.53
C SER A 141 1.23 9.18 3.53
N PHE A 142 0.40 10.10 4.03
CA PHE A 142 -0.55 10.88 3.24
C PHE A 142 -0.13 12.34 3.28
N ASN A 143 -0.35 13.07 2.19
CA ASN A 143 -0.10 14.51 2.09
C ASN A 143 -1.32 15.33 2.58
N SER A 144 -1.12 16.64 2.77
CA SER A 144 -2.18 17.54 3.25
C SER A 144 -3.32 17.73 2.25
N ASN A 145 -3.11 17.31 0.99
CA ASN A 145 -4.16 17.25 -0.03
C ASN A 145 -5.03 15.99 0.10
N PHE A 146 -4.90 15.24 1.20
CA PHE A 146 -5.84 14.18 1.51
C PHE A 146 -7.27 14.78 1.53
N PRO A 147 -8.21 14.21 0.76
CA PRO A 147 -9.52 14.81 0.55
C PRO A 147 -10.22 15.04 1.88
N HIS A 148 -10.71 16.26 2.08
CA HIS A 148 -11.54 16.59 3.22
C HIS A 148 -12.85 15.77 3.13
N PRO A 149 -13.35 15.17 4.23
CA PRO A 149 -14.58 14.37 4.23
C PRO A 149 -15.82 15.10 3.70
N LEU A 150 -15.80 16.43 3.70
CA LEU A 150 -16.89 17.27 3.16
C LEU A 150 -16.83 17.47 1.64
N CYS A 151 -15.81 16.93 0.96
CA CYS A 151 -15.70 17.00 -0.49
C CYS A 151 -16.47 15.82 -1.10
N GLU A 152 -17.80 15.96 -1.22
CA GLU A 152 -18.73 14.89 -1.64
C GLU A 152 -18.54 14.40 -3.09
N GLU A 153 -17.70 15.03 -3.91
CA GLU A 153 -17.70 14.82 -5.37
C GLU A 153 -16.57 13.92 -5.92
N LEU A 154 -15.57 13.53 -5.12
CA LEU A 154 -14.36 12.92 -5.68
C LEU A 154 -14.26 11.42 -5.42
N GLN A 155 -14.08 10.65 -6.51
CA GLN A 155 -13.80 9.21 -6.46
C GLN A 155 -12.49 8.95 -5.67
N LEU A 156 -12.62 8.60 -4.39
CA LEU A 156 -11.52 8.38 -3.43
C LEU A 156 -10.37 7.53 -3.99
N SER A 157 -10.68 6.50 -4.79
CA SER A 157 -9.70 5.60 -5.42
C SER A 157 -8.71 6.31 -6.36
N LYS A 158 -9.11 7.38 -7.05
CA LYS A 158 -8.22 8.17 -7.91
C LYS A 158 -7.30 9.10 -7.10
N GLN A 159 -7.71 9.48 -5.90
CA GLN A 159 -7.01 10.46 -5.07
C GLN A 159 -5.89 9.83 -4.25
N ILE A 160 -6.00 8.59 -3.79
CA ILE A 160 -4.92 7.96 -2.99
C ILE A 160 -3.59 7.96 -3.72
N LYS A 161 -3.59 7.73 -5.03
CA LYS A 161 -2.36 7.79 -5.83
C LYS A 161 -1.73 9.19 -5.83
N GLN A 162 -2.53 10.22 -5.60
CA GLN A 162 -2.16 11.64 -5.57
C GLN A 162 -1.93 12.16 -4.15
N CYS A 163 -2.42 11.47 -3.13
CA CYS A 163 -2.34 11.87 -1.73
C CYS A 163 -1.31 11.04 -0.94
N ALA A 164 -1.17 9.75 -1.23
CA ALA A 164 -0.19 8.89 -0.57
C ALA A 164 1.21 9.08 -1.18
N PHE A 165 2.25 8.94 -0.35
CA PHE A 165 3.65 9.04 -0.74
C PHE A 165 4.54 8.14 0.11
N ILE A 166 5.77 7.92 -0.37
CA ILE A 166 6.80 7.21 0.39
C ILE A 166 7.60 8.22 1.23
N ARG A 167 7.63 8.00 2.55
CA ARG A 167 8.41 8.79 3.51
C ARG A 167 9.90 8.50 3.34
N LYS A 168 10.70 9.54 3.52
CA LYS A 168 12.16 9.43 3.66
C LYS A 168 12.48 9.61 5.14
N ASP A 169 13.21 8.66 5.72
CA ASP A 169 13.49 8.58 7.16
C ASP A 169 14.17 9.86 7.71
N ASP A 170 14.88 10.61 6.86
CA ASP A 170 15.71 11.75 7.25
C ASP A 170 15.05 13.14 7.11
N LEU A 171 13.80 13.24 6.65
CA LEU A 171 13.18 14.54 6.35
C LEU A 171 11.98 14.82 7.27
N PRO A 172 12.12 15.71 8.28
CA PRO A 172 10.99 16.17 9.06
C PRO A 172 10.07 17.02 8.19
N GLY A 173 8.89 16.50 7.91
CA GLY A 173 7.81 17.22 7.25
C GLY A 173 7.54 16.82 5.80
N TRP A 174 6.45 17.40 5.31
CA TRP A 174 5.83 17.24 3.98
C TRP A 174 6.73 17.75 2.84
N SER A 175 7.99 17.33 2.78
CA SER A 175 8.85 17.59 1.62
C SER A 175 8.15 17.06 0.37
N ARG A 176 8.58 17.50 -0.83
CA ARG A 176 8.05 17.08 -2.14
C ARG A 176 8.21 15.57 -2.33
N ALA A 177 7.43 14.81 -1.59
CA ALA A 177 7.52 13.39 -1.48
C ALA A 177 7.09 12.81 -2.81
N ASP A 178 7.79 11.78 -3.26
CA ASP A 178 7.41 11.13 -4.49
C ASP A 178 6.09 10.41 -4.26
N LEU A 179 5.05 11.01 -4.83
CA LEU A 179 3.70 10.51 -4.77
C LEU A 179 3.67 9.06 -5.23
N LEU A 180 2.86 8.26 -4.55
CA LEU A 180 2.77 6.82 -4.79
C LEU A 180 2.32 6.50 -6.23
N LYS A 181 1.62 7.43 -6.92
CA LYS A 181 1.35 7.33 -8.37
C LYS A 181 2.58 7.07 -9.23
N LYS A 182 3.75 7.58 -8.81
CA LYS A 182 5.03 7.42 -9.50
C LYS A 182 5.72 6.09 -9.18
N HIS A 183 5.22 5.33 -8.20
CA HIS A 183 5.85 4.12 -7.68
C HIS A 183 4.97 2.89 -7.94
N PRO A 184 4.91 2.38 -9.18
CA PRO A 184 4.07 1.24 -9.54
C PRO A 184 4.43 -0.05 -8.79
N ILE A 185 5.70 -0.24 -8.41
CA ILE A 185 6.14 -1.38 -7.59
C ILE A 185 5.53 -1.27 -6.20
N ALA A 186 5.70 -0.12 -5.51
CA ALA A 186 5.14 0.10 -4.18
C ALA A 186 3.61 -0.09 -4.14
N LEU A 187 2.87 0.46 -5.10
CA LEU A 187 1.41 0.28 -5.19
C LEU A 187 0.98 -1.17 -5.37
N ARG A 188 1.78 -1.96 -6.10
CA ARG A 188 1.43 -3.34 -6.46
C ARG A 188 2.03 -4.38 -5.54
N SER A 189 2.96 -4.01 -4.67
CA SER A 189 3.44 -4.90 -3.62
C SER A 189 2.25 -5.47 -2.87
N PHE A 190 2.28 -6.76 -2.56
CA PHE A 190 1.29 -7.34 -1.66
C PHE A 190 1.39 -6.70 -0.28
N ALA A 191 0.24 -6.51 0.36
CA ALA A 191 0.14 -5.98 1.72
C ALA A 191 0.64 -7.00 2.77
N ALA A 192 0.58 -8.29 2.44
CA ALA A 192 0.88 -9.38 3.35
C ALA A 192 1.58 -10.55 2.64
N PHE A 193 2.31 -11.36 3.41
CA PHE A 193 3.02 -12.56 2.94
C PHE A 193 2.75 -13.72 3.91
N PRO A 194 2.08 -14.82 3.49
CA PRO A 194 1.51 -15.02 2.15
C PRO A 194 0.45 -13.96 1.81
N PHE A 195 0.23 -13.72 0.52
CA PHE A 195 -0.71 -12.69 0.10
C PHE A 195 -2.15 -13.13 0.32
N LEU A 196 -2.91 -12.30 1.04
CA LEU A 196 -4.25 -12.64 1.53
C LEU A 196 -5.35 -12.10 0.62
N THR A 197 -6.45 -12.83 0.49
CA THR A 197 -7.62 -12.35 -0.27
C THR A 197 -8.43 -11.29 0.47
N SER A 198 -8.41 -11.33 1.80
CA SER A 198 -8.94 -10.29 2.68
C SER A 198 -8.20 -10.32 4.02
N PHE A 199 -8.27 -9.25 4.79
CA PHE A 199 -7.87 -9.25 6.21
C PHE A 199 -8.60 -8.14 6.95
N TYR A 200 -8.76 -8.30 8.26
CA TYR A 200 -9.35 -7.25 9.08
C TYR A 200 -8.29 -6.24 9.48
N VAL A 201 -8.67 -4.98 9.48
CA VAL A 201 -7.85 -3.92 10.03
C VAL A 201 -8.59 -3.30 11.20
N LEU A 202 -7.92 -3.37 12.33
CA LEU A 202 -8.31 -2.80 13.58
C LEU A 202 -7.52 -1.50 13.76
N SER A 203 -8.11 -0.55 14.47
CA SER A 203 -7.36 0.55 15.04
C SER A 203 -7.17 0.25 16.51
N ASP A 204 -5.94 0.36 17.00
CA ASP A 204 -5.63 0.22 18.42
C ASP A 204 -6.24 1.34 19.27
N GLN A 205 -6.37 2.52 18.68
CA GLN A 205 -6.85 3.73 19.35
C GLN A 205 -8.31 4.04 19.00
N VAL A 206 -8.77 3.68 17.81
CA VAL A 206 -10.03 4.19 17.25
C VAL A 206 -11.10 3.10 17.13
N SER A 207 -11.97 2.97 18.13
CA SER A 207 -13.19 2.12 18.09
C SER A 207 -14.06 2.35 16.85
N LEU A 208 -13.95 3.55 16.25
CA LEU A 208 -14.70 4.03 15.09
C LEU A 208 -14.21 3.54 13.73
N LEU A 209 -12.96 3.07 13.64
CA LEU A 209 -12.48 2.40 12.43
C LEU A 209 -12.97 0.94 12.38
N SER A 210 -14.13 0.68 13.01
CA SER A 210 -14.71 -0.63 13.27
C SER A 210 -14.88 -1.39 11.97
N HIS A 211 -13.86 -2.20 11.68
CA HIS A 211 -13.82 -3.21 10.64
C HIS A 211 -13.64 -2.66 9.22
N MET A 212 -12.42 -2.21 8.92
CA MET A 212 -11.96 -2.23 7.54
C MET A 212 -11.64 -3.67 7.13
N GLN A 213 -12.13 -4.08 5.96
CA GLN A 213 -11.81 -5.37 5.38
C GLN A 213 -11.58 -5.18 3.87
N PRO A 214 -10.36 -4.79 3.43
CA PRO A 214 -10.05 -4.82 2.01
C PRO A 214 -10.28 -6.23 1.47
N GLU A 215 -10.72 -6.33 0.22
CA GLU A 215 -10.92 -7.61 -0.47
C GLU A 215 -10.32 -7.56 -1.88
N ASN A 216 -9.49 -8.54 -2.20
CA ASN A 216 -8.99 -8.77 -3.55
C ASN A 216 -8.73 -10.27 -3.73
N LYS A 217 -9.50 -10.93 -4.60
CA LYS A 217 -9.36 -12.37 -4.88
C LYS A 217 -7.97 -12.77 -5.38
N LEU A 218 -7.22 -11.82 -5.93
CA LEU A 218 -5.86 -12.04 -6.43
C LEU A 218 -4.77 -11.72 -5.40
N GLY A 219 -5.15 -11.36 -4.18
CA GLY A 219 -4.24 -10.94 -3.12
C GLY A 219 -4.25 -9.42 -2.96
N ILE A 220 -4.44 -8.94 -1.72
CA ILE A 220 -4.47 -7.52 -1.40
C ILE A 220 -3.12 -6.88 -1.67
N THR A 221 -3.13 -5.83 -2.48
CA THR A 221 -1.98 -4.96 -2.71
C THR A 221 -2.00 -3.76 -1.75
N ILE A 222 -0.88 -3.07 -1.63
CA ILE A 222 -0.78 -1.79 -0.92
C ILE A 222 -1.83 -0.79 -1.44
N HIS A 223 -2.07 -0.76 -2.75
CA HIS A 223 -3.10 0.08 -3.35
C HIS A 223 -4.50 -0.23 -2.80
N ASP A 224 -4.87 -1.51 -2.73
CA ASP A 224 -6.20 -1.93 -2.27
C ASP A 224 -6.39 -1.57 -0.78
N TYR A 225 -5.35 -1.80 0.03
CA TYR A 225 -5.34 -1.38 1.43
C TYR A 225 -5.51 0.13 1.58
N LEU A 226 -4.71 0.94 0.86
CA LEU A 226 -4.78 2.39 0.96
C LEU A 226 -6.12 2.93 0.45
N THR A 227 -6.77 2.21 -0.46
CA THR A 227 -8.11 2.54 -0.95
C THR A 227 -9.18 2.32 0.10
N ALA A 228 -9.22 1.13 0.69
CA ALA A 228 -10.10 0.85 1.81
C ALA A 228 -9.85 1.82 2.97
N LEU A 229 -8.57 2.14 3.23
CA LEU A 229 -8.20 3.08 4.28
C LEU A 229 -8.78 4.46 3.96
N ALA A 230 -8.51 4.99 2.77
CA ALA A 230 -8.98 6.31 2.44
C ALA A 230 -10.51 6.43 2.44
N GLU A 231 -11.23 5.39 2.03
CA GLU A 231 -12.70 5.35 2.15
C GLU A 231 -13.18 5.50 3.58
N ILE A 232 -12.49 4.89 4.54
CA ILE A 232 -12.84 5.04 5.95
C ILE A 232 -12.44 6.42 6.47
N LEU A 233 -11.27 6.91 6.08
CA LEU A 233 -10.79 8.24 6.50
C LEU A 233 -11.59 9.39 5.89
N GLY A 234 -12.18 9.17 4.72
CA GLY A 234 -13.10 10.10 4.08
C GLY A 234 -14.48 10.11 4.73
N LYS A 235 -14.79 9.20 5.66
CA LYS A 235 -16.05 9.26 6.41
C LYS A 235 -15.95 10.35 7.47
N ARG A 236 -16.97 11.22 7.47
CA ARG A 236 -17.12 12.23 8.52
C ARG A 236 -17.36 11.53 9.86
N MET A 237 -16.51 11.83 10.83
CA MET A 237 -16.72 11.41 12.21
C MET A 237 -17.82 12.26 12.84
N SER A 238 -18.82 11.62 13.45
CA SER A 238 -19.83 12.36 14.22
C SER A 238 -19.23 12.86 15.53
N SER A 239 -19.83 13.90 16.12
CA SER A 239 -19.40 14.39 17.45
C SER A 239 -19.46 13.28 18.51
N ASN A 240 -20.47 12.41 18.48
CA ASN A 240 -20.61 11.30 19.42
C ASN A 240 -19.49 10.28 19.24
N GLN A 241 -19.15 9.97 18.00
CA GLN A 241 -18.06 9.05 17.68
C GLN A 241 -16.74 9.59 18.23
N LEU A 242 -16.47 10.87 18.00
CA LEU A 242 -15.28 11.53 18.51
C LEU A 242 -15.25 11.59 20.05
N ASP A 243 -16.40 11.80 20.69
CA ASP A 243 -16.55 11.78 22.15
C ASP A 243 -16.23 10.38 22.72
N GLU A 244 -16.82 9.32 22.14
CA GLU A 244 -16.52 7.91 22.48
C GLU A 244 -15.03 7.56 22.28
N PHE A 245 -14.34 8.24 21.36
CA PHE A 245 -12.91 8.07 21.14
C PHE A 245 -12.06 8.78 22.20
N LEU A 246 -12.45 9.97 22.63
CA LEU A 246 -11.72 10.76 23.62
C LEU A 246 -11.99 10.29 25.05
N GLU A 247 -13.16 9.72 25.33
CA GLU A 247 -13.58 9.27 26.66
C GLU A 247 -12.56 8.32 27.35
N PRO A 248 -12.04 7.25 26.70
CA PRO A 248 -11.04 6.38 27.32
C PRO A 248 -9.69 7.08 27.59
N MET A 249 -9.41 8.20 26.93
CA MET A 249 -8.16 8.94 27.08
C MET A 249 -8.16 9.87 28.28
N ASP A 250 -9.34 10.38 28.66
CA ASP A 250 -9.51 11.22 29.84
C ASP A 250 -9.32 10.40 31.14
N ASP A 251 -9.54 9.08 31.09
CA ASP A 251 -9.33 8.15 32.22
C ASP A 251 -7.87 7.68 32.39
N LEU A 252 -7.01 7.90 31.39
CA LEU A 252 -5.60 7.53 31.44
C LEU A 252 -4.78 8.69 32.02
N PRO A 253 -3.96 8.50 33.07
CA PRO A 253 -3.20 9.57 33.75
C PRO A 253 -2.33 10.45 32.84
N ASP A 254 -1.95 9.91 31.67
CA ASP A 254 -1.18 10.59 30.64
C ASP A 254 -1.79 10.43 29.23
N GLY A 255 -2.97 9.79 29.10
CA GLY A 255 -3.51 9.41 27.79
C GLY A 255 -3.73 10.59 26.86
N ARG A 256 -4.07 11.75 27.41
CA ARG A 256 -4.24 12.98 26.65
C ARG A 256 -2.95 13.79 26.45
N LYS A 257 -1.92 13.59 27.29
CA LYS A 257 -0.68 14.38 27.29
C LYS A 257 0.16 14.17 26.05
N ASP A 258 0.10 12.96 25.52
CA ASP A 258 0.88 12.60 24.35
C ASP A 258 0.15 12.99 23.04
N LEU A 259 -1.18 13.12 23.10
CA LEU A 259 -2.07 13.33 21.96
C LEU A 259 -2.34 14.81 21.64
N PHE A 260 -2.64 15.59 22.68
CA PHE A 260 -3.04 16.98 22.54
C PHE A 260 -2.27 17.88 23.49
N PRO A 261 -1.97 19.13 23.09
CA PRO A 261 -1.44 20.11 24.02
C PRO A 261 -2.33 20.17 25.26
N GLN A 262 -1.71 20.16 26.45
CA GLN A 262 -2.43 20.23 27.73
C GLN A 262 -3.26 21.51 27.88
N THR A 263 -2.95 22.52 27.07
CA THR A 263 -3.68 23.78 26.95
C THR A 263 -5.03 23.62 26.24
N TRP A 264 -5.26 22.56 25.48
CA TRP A 264 -6.50 22.36 24.73
C TRP A 264 -7.59 21.77 25.63
N ALA A 265 -8.70 22.48 25.78
CA ALA A 265 -9.87 21.94 26.48
C ALA A 265 -10.54 20.84 25.65
N HIS A 266 -11.35 19.96 26.27
CA HIS A 266 -11.98 18.84 25.57
C HIS A 266 -12.84 19.37 24.40
N ARG A 267 -13.59 20.44 24.68
CA ARG A 267 -14.38 21.15 23.67
C ARG A 267 -13.55 21.67 22.50
N ASP A 268 -12.33 22.14 22.74
CA ASP A 268 -11.45 22.68 21.70
C ASP A 268 -10.99 21.57 20.76
N ILE A 269 -10.66 20.39 21.30
CA ILE A 269 -10.35 19.19 20.51
C ILE A 269 -11.55 18.79 19.64
N LEU A 270 -12.77 18.76 20.21
CA LEU A 270 -13.99 18.46 19.45
C LEU A 270 -14.23 19.46 18.31
N VAL A 271 -14.03 20.76 18.58
CA VAL A 271 -14.16 21.81 17.56
C VAL A 271 -13.11 21.66 16.46
N VAL A 272 -11.85 21.42 16.83
CA VAL A 272 -10.77 21.21 15.85
C VAL A 272 -11.05 19.98 15.01
N ALA A 273 -11.25 18.81 15.62
CA ALA A 273 -11.46 17.57 14.88
C ALA A 273 -12.70 17.64 13.97
N SER A 274 -13.77 18.31 14.41
CA SER A 274 -14.96 18.53 13.57
C SER A 274 -14.74 19.51 12.41
N LYS A 275 -13.82 20.46 12.53
CA LYS A 275 -13.41 21.40 11.47
C LYS A 275 -12.41 20.81 10.48
N VAL A 276 -11.41 20.11 11.01
CA VAL A 276 -10.30 19.45 10.30
C VAL A 276 -10.82 18.30 9.45
N GLY A 277 -11.89 17.64 9.89
CA GLY A 277 -12.59 16.56 9.18
C GLY A 277 -11.78 15.27 9.07
N SER A 278 -10.45 15.34 9.06
CA SER A 278 -9.56 14.21 8.85
C SER A 278 -8.65 14.00 10.07
N TRP A 279 -8.81 12.85 10.71
CA TRP A 279 -8.05 12.43 11.89
C TRP A 279 -6.51 12.42 11.65
N PHE A 280 -6.07 12.26 10.41
CA PHE A 280 -4.66 12.21 10.01
C PHE A 280 -3.99 13.59 9.97
N GLN A 281 -4.75 14.66 10.12
CA GLN A 281 -4.18 15.98 10.32
C GLN A 281 -3.73 16.19 11.76
N LEU A 282 -4.28 15.40 12.71
CA LEU A 282 -3.95 15.41 14.14
C LEU A 282 -2.93 14.32 14.51
N MET A 283 -2.83 13.24 13.74
CA MET A 283 -1.93 12.13 14.01
C MET A 283 -1.10 11.73 12.79
N ASN A 284 0.12 11.28 13.04
CA ASN A 284 0.98 10.65 12.06
C ASN A 284 0.68 9.15 12.01
N TRP A 285 0.28 8.63 10.86
CA TRP A 285 0.31 7.18 10.65
C TRP A 285 1.75 6.69 10.67
N THR A 286 2.07 5.72 11.52
CA THR A 286 3.45 5.22 11.69
C THR A 286 3.68 3.82 11.18
N GLY A 287 2.61 3.08 10.94
CA GLY A 287 2.68 1.83 10.21
C GLY A 287 1.49 0.95 10.54
N ILE A 288 1.70 -0.34 10.33
CA ILE A 288 0.72 -1.36 10.62
C ILE A 288 1.45 -2.53 11.26
N ASP A 289 0.96 -2.96 12.41
CA ASP A 289 1.39 -4.19 13.04
C ASP A 289 0.43 -5.31 12.68
N MET A 290 0.93 -6.54 12.70
CA MET A 290 0.05 -7.70 12.64
C MET A 290 -0.18 -8.25 14.03
N ILE A 291 -1.45 -8.52 14.33
CA ILE A 291 -1.84 -9.41 15.42
C ILE A 291 -2.19 -10.75 14.78
N ASP A 292 -1.38 -11.76 15.09
CA ASP A 292 -1.48 -13.10 14.50
C ASP A 292 -2.88 -13.71 14.67
N ARG A 293 -3.64 -13.31 15.70
CA ARG A 293 -4.98 -13.85 15.99
C ARG A 293 -5.90 -12.83 16.63
N CYS A 294 -6.96 -12.45 15.92
CA CYS A 294 -8.19 -11.98 16.55
C CYS A 294 -9.17 -13.16 16.59
N GLU A 295 -9.75 -13.42 17.76
CA GLU A 295 -10.60 -14.58 18.07
C GLU A 295 -11.59 -14.88 16.92
N GLU A 296 -11.35 -15.99 16.20
CA GLU A 296 -12.12 -16.52 15.05
C GLU A 296 -12.03 -15.74 13.72
N ARG A 297 -11.40 -14.57 13.68
CA ARG A 297 -11.38 -13.69 12.49
C ARG A 297 -10.15 -13.88 11.58
N GLY A 298 -9.17 -14.66 12.02
CA GLY A 298 -7.91 -14.86 11.30
C GLY A 298 -6.91 -13.71 11.52
N PRO A 299 -5.94 -13.52 10.61
CA PRO A 299 -4.92 -12.48 10.74
C PRO A 299 -5.56 -11.09 10.73
N CYS A 300 -5.21 -10.29 11.72
CA CYS A 300 -5.67 -8.92 11.85
C CYS A 300 -4.49 -7.96 11.83
N PHE A 301 -4.70 -6.82 11.19
CA PHE A 301 -3.72 -5.76 11.10
C PHE A 301 -4.18 -4.64 12.02
N VAL A 302 -3.25 -4.08 12.79
CA VAL A 302 -3.50 -2.96 13.69
C VAL A 302 -2.79 -1.76 13.13
N MET A 303 -3.56 -0.74 12.78
CA MET A 303 -2.97 0.55 12.41
C MET A 303 -2.28 1.15 13.63
N ARG A 304 -1.08 1.68 13.42
CA ARG A 304 -0.34 2.42 14.42
C ARG A 304 -0.27 3.88 14.07
N PHE A 305 -0.47 4.70 15.09
CA PHE A 305 -0.44 6.14 14.97
C PHE A 305 0.48 6.71 16.04
N ASP A 306 1.32 7.63 15.63
CA ASP A 306 2.06 8.51 16.52
C ASP A 306 1.44 9.89 16.45
N TYR A 307 1.66 10.69 17.48
CA TYR A 307 1.06 12.00 17.58
C TYR A 307 1.83 13.01 16.74
N LYS A 308 1.08 13.90 16.07
CA LYS A 308 1.70 15.05 15.42
C LYS A 308 1.91 16.11 16.48
N LYS A 309 3.08 16.75 16.50
CA LYS A 309 3.28 17.91 17.39
C LYS A 309 2.34 19.04 16.94
N LEU A 310 1.29 19.28 17.71
CA LEU A 310 0.29 20.33 17.45
C LEU A 310 0.75 21.67 18.07
N PRO A 311 0.34 22.82 17.51
CA PRO A 311 0.57 24.13 18.13
C PRO A 311 -0.07 24.20 19.52
N GLU A 312 0.56 24.93 20.46
CA GLU A 312 0.02 25.10 21.81
C GLU A 312 -1.31 25.88 21.82
N ASP A 313 -1.46 26.83 20.89
CA ASP A 313 -2.72 27.56 20.67
C ASP A 313 -3.59 26.84 19.64
N VAL A 314 -4.82 26.53 20.04
CA VAL A 314 -5.83 25.92 19.17
C VAL A 314 -6.16 26.79 17.96
N ARG A 315 -6.12 28.13 18.10
CA ARG A 315 -6.46 29.06 17.02
C ARG A 315 -5.44 29.00 15.90
N GLU A 316 -4.16 28.95 16.25
CA GLU A 316 -3.08 28.75 15.26
C GLU A 316 -3.33 27.48 14.45
N HIS A 317 -3.79 26.40 15.09
CA HIS A 317 -4.11 25.18 14.38
C HIS A 317 -5.35 25.30 13.49
N VAL A 318 -6.42 25.95 13.96
CA VAL A 318 -7.65 26.17 13.16
C VAL A 318 -7.36 27.05 11.94
N ASP A 319 -6.59 28.14 12.13
CA ASP A 319 -6.24 29.09 11.07
C ASP A 319 -5.44 28.42 9.94
N MET A 320 -4.62 27.39 10.25
CA MET A 320 -3.93 26.57 9.23
C MET A 320 -4.89 25.90 8.23
N TYR A 321 -6.17 25.71 8.59
CA TYR A 321 -7.16 25.07 7.74
C TYR A 321 -8.22 26.04 7.19
N GLU A 322 -8.48 27.16 7.87
CA GLU A 322 -9.41 28.19 7.35
C GLU A 322 -8.85 28.88 6.11
N ASP A 323 -7.52 29.01 6.01
CA ASP A 323 -6.82 29.54 4.83
C ASP A 323 -6.57 28.50 3.72
N ALA A 324 -6.72 27.21 4.03
CA ALA A 324 -6.63 26.13 3.06
C ALA A 324 -7.90 26.11 2.20
N ARG A 325 -7.99 27.06 1.24
CA ARG A 325 -8.97 26.97 0.15
C ARG A 325 -8.91 25.55 -0.41
N PRO A 326 -10.05 24.89 -0.68
CA PRO A 326 -10.04 23.57 -1.31
C PRO A 326 -9.12 23.69 -2.52
N CYS A 327 -8.00 22.96 -2.49
CA CYS A 327 -7.05 22.94 -3.59
C CYS A 327 -7.87 22.64 -4.83
N THR A 328 -8.11 23.64 -5.67
CA THR A 328 -8.59 23.42 -7.02
C THR A 328 -7.57 22.48 -7.60
N VAL A 329 -7.98 21.23 -7.85
CA VAL A 329 -7.14 20.23 -8.50
C VAL A 329 -6.65 20.93 -9.75
N VAL A 330 -5.38 21.32 -9.74
CA VAL A 330 -4.76 21.92 -10.93
C VAL A 330 -4.68 20.73 -11.86
N ASP A 331 -5.66 20.61 -12.76
CA ASP A 331 -5.61 19.67 -13.86
C ASP A 331 -4.22 19.80 -14.47
N ASP A 332 -3.50 18.68 -14.55
CA ASP A 332 -2.13 18.61 -15.03
C ASP A 332 -2.00 19.48 -16.30
N VAL A 333 -1.39 20.66 -16.14
CA VAL A 333 -1.01 21.50 -17.27
C VAL A 333 -0.08 20.61 -18.10
N PRO A 334 -0.40 20.32 -19.38
CA PRO A 334 0.47 19.48 -20.19
C PRO A 334 1.85 20.14 -20.20
N MET A 335 2.86 19.43 -19.69
CA MET A 335 4.23 19.90 -19.80
C MET A 335 4.59 19.98 -21.29
N PRO A 336 5.18 21.10 -21.76
CA PRO A 336 5.49 21.34 -23.16
C PRO A 336 6.52 20.37 -23.73
#